data_AF-A0AAW0JC67-F1
#
_entry.id   AF-A0AAW0JC67-F1
#
_cell.length_a   1.000
_cell.length_b   1.000
_cell.length_c   1.000
_cell.angle_alpha   90.00
_cell.angle_beta   90.00
_cell.angle_gamma   90.00
#
_symmetry.space_group_name_H-M   'P 1'
#
loop_
_entity.id
_entity.type
_entity.pdbx_description
1 polymer ?
#
loop_
_entity_poly.entity_id
_entity_poly.type
_entity_poly.pdbx_seq_one_letter_code
_entity_poly.pdbx_strand_id
1 'polypeptide(L)'
;MAHLSIFLSSLLVLAVLHGAHAVEYTVINQAQTTPGGARFRNQLGAEYTRQTMESATNFIWNIFQQTTESDRKNYQNVNLFVEEKLSIENALAVTSGNEIKVGASYIEGIKGDIKWDFNGVLYHEMVHVWQWNGQRLAPGGLIEGIADYVRLKANYAPSHWVKPGEGKTWDQGYDVTAKFLDYCNGLRDGSIMHRSCITSRA
;
A
#
# COMPACT_ATOMS: atom_id res chain seq x y z
N MET A 1 -10.76 70.88 1.54
CA MET A 1 -9.86 70.30 0.52
C MET A 1 -9.59 68.87 0.92
N ALA A 2 -10.14 67.91 0.19
CA ALA A 2 -10.14 66.50 0.55
C ALA A 2 -8.79 65.86 0.20
N HIS A 3 -8.12 65.31 1.21
CA HIS A 3 -7.10 64.29 1.02
C HIS A 3 -7.83 62.94 0.97
N LEU A 4 -7.93 62.35 -0.22
CA LEU A 4 -8.40 60.97 -0.36
C LEU A 4 -7.30 60.14 -1.03
N SER A 5 -6.64 59.37 -0.18
CA SER A 5 -5.62 58.39 -0.47
C SER A 5 -6.08 57.39 -1.53
N ILE A 6 -5.27 57.17 -2.56
CA ILE A 6 -5.42 56.01 -3.45
C ILE A 6 -4.13 55.21 -3.36
N PHE A 7 -4.15 54.23 -2.44
CA PHE A 7 -3.28 53.07 -2.45
C PHE A 7 -3.60 52.28 -3.73
N LEU A 8 -2.68 52.22 -4.70
CA LEU A 8 -2.76 51.22 -5.75
C LEU A 8 -2.16 49.93 -5.22
N SER A 9 -3.04 49.02 -4.88
CA SER A 9 -2.82 47.65 -4.44
C SER A 9 -2.04 46.85 -5.49
N SER A 10 -0.97 46.22 -5.03
CA SER A 10 -0.27 45.11 -5.67
C SER A 10 -1.21 43.91 -5.82
N LEU A 11 -1.67 43.64 -7.05
CA LEU A 11 -2.39 42.40 -7.34
C LEU A 11 -1.37 41.27 -7.56
N LEU A 12 -0.95 40.66 -6.44
CA LEU A 12 -0.20 39.41 -6.44
C LEU A 12 -1.16 38.29 -6.87
N VAL A 13 -1.20 37.97 -8.16
CA VAL A 13 -1.87 36.75 -8.63
C VAL A 13 -0.94 35.58 -8.32
N LEU A 14 -1.01 35.07 -7.09
CA LEU A 14 -0.50 33.74 -6.78
C LEU A 14 -1.48 32.73 -7.37
N ALA A 15 -1.35 32.44 -8.66
CA ALA A 15 -1.97 31.27 -9.24
C ALA A 15 -1.25 30.05 -8.66
N VAL A 16 -1.76 29.50 -7.56
CA VAL A 16 -1.30 28.20 -7.08
C VAL A 16 -1.86 27.16 -8.04
N LEU A 17 -1.10 26.88 -9.09
CA LEU A 17 -1.25 25.68 -9.90
C LEU A 17 -0.94 24.50 -8.97
N HIS A 18 -1.94 24.01 -8.24
CA HIS A 18 -1.92 22.66 -7.71
C HIS A 18 -2.08 21.73 -8.91
N GLY A 19 -0.97 21.51 -9.63
CA GLY A 19 -0.89 20.42 -10.57
C GLY A 19 -1.00 19.14 -9.76
N ALA A 20 -2.16 18.49 -9.83
CA ALA A 20 -2.31 17.12 -9.39
C ALA A 20 -1.42 16.25 -10.29
N HIS A 21 -0.15 16.15 -9.93
CA HIS A 21 0.76 15.26 -10.62
C HIS A 21 0.32 13.83 -10.29
N ALA A 22 -0.09 13.10 -11.32
CA ALA A 22 -0.35 11.68 -11.20
C ALA A 22 0.94 10.99 -10.73
N VAL A 23 0.82 10.06 -9.78
CA VAL A 23 1.95 9.28 -9.28
C VAL A 23 2.59 8.51 -10.43
N GLU A 24 3.89 8.67 -10.61
CA GLU A 24 4.65 7.91 -11.60
C GLU A 24 5.03 6.53 -11.05
N TYR A 25 4.81 5.48 -11.84
CA TYR A 25 5.15 4.11 -11.45
C TYR A 25 6.26 3.56 -12.35
N THR A 26 7.36 3.15 -11.74
CA THR A 26 8.49 2.54 -12.45
C THR A 26 8.65 1.08 -12.03
N VAL A 27 8.87 0.19 -12.99
CA VAL A 27 9.08 -1.23 -12.74
C VAL A 27 10.34 -1.70 -13.47
N ILE A 28 11.34 -2.16 -12.71
CA ILE A 28 12.63 -2.59 -13.24
C ILE A 28 12.91 -4.04 -12.83
N ASN A 29 13.08 -4.91 -13.81
CA ASN A 29 13.56 -6.27 -13.57
C ASN A 29 15.09 -6.28 -13.56
N GLN A 30 15.70 -6.31 -12.37
CA GLN A 30 17.15 -6.40 -12.20
C GLN A 30 17.64 -7.85 -12.21
N ALA A 31 16.76 -8.81 -11.91
CA ALA A 31 17.08 -10.24 -11.84
C ALA A 31 16.91 -10.99 -13.18
N GLN A 32 17.17 -10.34 -14.33
CA GLN A 32 16.78 -10.87 -15.65
C GLN A 32 17.40 -12.23 -16.02
N THR A 33 18.53 -12.57 -15.42
CA THR A 33 19.29 -13.81 -15.63
C THR A 33 18.82 -14.96 -14.74
N THR A 34 17.98 -14.68 -13.73
CA THR A 34 17.41 -15.71 -12.84
C THR A 34 16.17 -16.35 -13.46
N PRO A 35 15.80 -17.59 -13.09
CA PRO A 35 14.55 -18.20 -13.53
C PRO A 35 13.32 -17.38 -13.11
N GLY A 36 13.33 -16.83 -11.89
CA GLY A 36 12.30 -15.92 -11.38
C GLY A 36 12.14 -14.63 -12.18
N GLY A 37 13.25 -13.94 -12.49
CA GLY A 37 13.21 -12.74 -13.31
C GLY A 37 12.81 -13.02 -14.76
N ALA A 38 13.20 -14.16 -15.33
CA ALA A 38 12.71 -14.60 -16.63
C ALA A 38 11.19 -14.88 -16.59
N ARG A 39 10.70 -15.53 -15.53
CA ARG A 39 9.27 -15.78 -15.32
C ARG A 39 8.48 -14.48 -15.16
N PHE A 40 8.99 -13.52 -14.39
CA PHE A 40 8.41 -12.18 -14.25
C PHE A 40 8.22 -11.52 -15.61
N ARG A 41 9.30 -11.45 -16.43
CA ARG A 41 9.26 -10.85 -17.77
C ARG A 41 8.19 -11.50 -18.66
N ASN A 42 8.08 -12.81 -18.61
CA ASN A 42 7.25 -13.57 -19.54
C ASN A 42 5.76 -13.64 -19.14
N GLN A 43 5.44 -13.56 -17.84
CA GLN A 43 4.07 -13.82 -17.34
C GLN A 43 3.41 -12.62 -16.64
N LEU A 44 4.21 -11.66 -16.16
CA LEU A 44 3.73 -10.42 -15.53
C LEU A 44 4.14 -9.23 -16.41
N GLY A 45 5.44 -8.91 -16.45
CA GLY A 45 6.00 -7.82 -17.22
C GLY A 45 5.82 -6.44 -16.57
N ALA A 46 6.65 -5.49 -16.99
CA ALA A 46 6.70 -4.15 -16.39
C ALA A 46 5.36 -3.40 -16.53
N GLU A 47 4.75 -3.42 -17.72
CA GLU A 47 3.52 -2.66 -17.98
C GLU A 47 2.31 -3.16 -17.19
N TYR A 48 2.10 -4.48 -17.14
CA TYR A 48 1.05 -5.07 -16.29
C TYR A 48 1.26 -4.72 -14.81
N THR A 49 2.52 -4.79 -14.35
CA THR A 49 2.87 -4.50 -12.95
C THR A 49 2.61 -3.04 -12.63
N ARG A 50 2.98 -2.13 -13.54
CA ARG A 50 2.72 -0.69 -13.46
C ARG A 50 1.21 -0.39 -13.32
N GLN A 51 0.39 -0.99 -14.19
CA GLN A 51 -1.08 -0.86 -14.13
C GLN A 51 -1.66 -1.44 -12.83
N THR A 52 -1.07 -2.53 -12.32
CA THR A 52 -1.48 -3.13 -11.06
C THR A 52 -1.12 -2.25 -9.86
N MET A 53 0.06 -1.61 -9.87
CA MET A 53 0.46 -0.63 -8.84
C MET A 53 -0.49 0.58 -8.82
N GLU A 54 -0.84 1.12 -10.00
CA GLU A 54 -1.80 2.20 -10.13
C GLU A 54 -3.18 1.82 -9.58
N SER A 55 -3.66 0.62 -9.95
CA SER A 55 -4.92 0.06 -9.44
C SER A 55 -4.90 -0.14 -7.92
N ALA A 56 -3.80 -0.64 -7.37
CA ALA A 56 -3.59 -0.82 -5.94
C ALA A 56 -3.62 0.52 -5.20
N THR A 57 -2.91 1.55 -5.70
CA THR A 57 -2.92 2.90 -5.11
C THR A 57 -4.34 3.46 -5.02
N ASN A 58 -5.10 3.40 -6.11
CA ASN A 58 -6.48 3.90 -6.12
C ASN A 58 -7.37 3.12 -5.14
N PHE A 59 -7.20 1.79 -5.07
CA PHE A 59 -7.91 0.94 -4.12
C PHE A 59 -7.57 1.31 -2.66
N ILE A 60 -6.28 1.51 -2.37
CA ILE A 60 -5.77 1.86 -1.04
C ILE A 60 -6.28 3.22 -0.61
N TRP A 61 -6.21 4.24 -1.47
CA TRP A 61 -6.73 5.58 -1.16
C TRP A 61 -8.24 5.55 -0.87
N ASN A 62 -9.00 4.72 -1.57
CA ASN A 62 -10.42 4.52 -1.27
C ASN A 62 -10.64 3.84 0.09
N ILE A 63 -9.91 2.76 0.39
CA ILE A 63 -10.01 2.04 1.68
C ILE A 63 -9.65 2.97 2.85
N PHE A 64 -8.59 3.79 2.70
CA PHE A 64 -8.11 4.69 3.75
C PHE A 64 -8.82 6.05 3.77
N GLN A 65 -9.75 6.30 2.84
CA GLN A 65 -10.40 7.60 2.66
C GLN A 65 -9.41 8.76 2.46
N GLN A 66 -8.28 8.49 1.79
CA GLN A 66 -7.27 9.48 1.43
C GLN A 66 -7.68 10.18 0.12
N THR A 67 -8.79 10.92 0.18
CA THR A 67 -9.46 11.47 -1.03
C THR A 67 -8.81 12.73 -1.57
N THR A 68 -8.06 13.46 -0.74
CA THR A 68 -7.36 14.70 -1.13
C THR A 68 -5.84 14.52 -1.11
N GLU A 69 -5.10 15.41 -1.78
CA GLU A 69 -3.63 15.43 -1.72
C GLU A 69 -3.10 15.59 -0.29
N SER A 70 -3.78 16.37 0.55
CA SER A 70 -3.39 16.58 1.95
C SER A 70 -3.54 15.34 2.84
N ASP A 71 -4.39 14.38 2.45
CA ASP A 71 -4.57 13.13 3.21
C ASP A 71 -3.47 12.10 2.90
N ARG A 72 -2.81 12.26 1.75
CA ARG A 72 -1.88 11.29 1.18
C ARG A 72 -0.45 11.62 1.58
N LYS A 73 0.40 10.60 1.59
CA LYS A 73 1.85 10.83 1.58
C LYS A 73 2.23 11.50 0.27
N ASN A 74 3.13 12.49 0.35
CA ASN A 74 3.61 13.22 -0.82
C ASN A 74 4.75 12.46 -1.53
N TYR A 75 4.40 11.35 -2.19
CA TYR A 75 5.28 10.66 -3.12
C TYR A 75 4.84 10.93 -4.54
N GLN A 76 5.75 11.46 -5.36
CA GLN A 76 5.51 11.74 -6.78
C GLN A 76 5.74 10.49 -7.65
N ASN A 77 6.45 9.49 -7.13
CA ASN A 77 6.72 8.23 -7.79
C ASN A 77 6.73 7.05 -6.82
N VAL A 78 6.50 5.84 -7.34
CA VAL A 78 6.69 4.55 -6.65
C VAL A 78 7.47 3.62 -7.57
N ASN A 79 8.55 3.03 -7.05
CA ASN A 79 9.46 2.18 -7.82
C ASN A 79 9.35 0.73 -7.35
N LEU A 80 9.23 -0.21 -8.28
CA LEU A 80 9.32 -1.64 -8.02
C LEU A 80 10.55 -2.24 -8.71
N PHE A 81 11.33 -2.98 -7.95
CA PHE A 81 12.49 -3.72 -8.43
C PHE A 81 12.29 -5.22 -8.24
N VAL A 82 12.52 -6.02 -9.28
CA VAL A 82 12.69 -7.48 -9.11
C VAL A 82 14.16 -7.76 -8.89
N GLU A 83 14.50 -8.22 -7.69
CA GLU A 83 15.88 -8.44 -7.24
C GLU A 83 16.18 -9.94 -7.08
N GLU A 84 17.41 -10.34 -7.39
CA GLU A 84 17.86 -11.72 -7.20
C GLU A 84 17.89 -12.10 -5.70
N LYS A 85 18.29 -11.15 -4.84
CA LYS A 85 18.41 -11.34 -3.40
C LYS A 85 17.90 -10.11 -2.66
N LEU A 86 16.97 -10.32 -1.73
CA LEU A 86 16.47 -9.28 -0.84
C LEU A 86 17.37 -9.09 0.38
N SER A 87 17.22 -7.93 1.04
CA SER A 87 17.94 -7.58 2.27
C SER A 87 17.49 -8.37 3.50
N ILE A 88 16.28 -8.92 3.47
CA ILE A 88 15.70 -9.73 4.54
C ILE A 88 15.60 -11.18 4.06
N GLU A 89 16.18 -12.10 4.82
CA GLU A 89 16.14 -13.53 4.51
C GLU A 89 14.70 -14.05 4.53
N ASN A 90 14.34 -14.88 3.56
CA ASN A 90 13.01 -15.47 3.39
C ASN A 90 11.85 -14.49 3.15
N ALA A 91 12.10 -13.19 3.04
CA ALA A 91 11.07 -12.24 2.62
C ALA A 91 10.67 -12.49 1.16
N LEU A 92 9.39 -12.32 0.86
CA LEU A 92 8.87 -12.41 -0.51
C LEU A 92 9.08 -11.08 -1.26
N ALA A 93 8.84 -9.99 -0.53
CA ALA A 93 9.08 -8.62 -0.94
C ALA A 93 9.39 -7.77 0.30
N VAL A 94 9.90 -6.55 0.08
CA VAL A 94 10.13 -5.55 1.12
C VAL A 94 9.83 -4.17 0.58
N THR A 95 9.27 -3.30 1.42
CA THR A 95 9.00 -1.90 1.10
C THR A 95 9.80 -0.96 2.00
N SER A 96 10.41 0.07 1.40
CA SER A 96 11.06 1.16 2.12
C SER A 96 10.73 2.50 1.45
N GLY A 97 9.97 3.34 2.15
CA GLY A 97 9.49 4.60 1.57
C GLY A 97 8.56 4.34 0.38
N ASN A 98 8.97 4.79 -0.80
CA ASN A 98 8.28 4.61 -2.07
C ASN A 98 8.94 3.56 -2.98
N GLU A 99 9.81 2.72 -2.43
CA GLU A 99 10.47 1.64 -3.16
C GLU A 99 10.02 0.28 -2.66
N ILE A 100 9.69 -0.61 -3.60
CA ILE A 100 9.30 -1.99 -3.38
C ILE A 100 10.35 -2.88 -4.05
N LYS A 101 10.82 -3.90 -3.34
CA LYS A 101 11.73 -4.90 -3.89
C LYS A 101 11.09 -6.27 -3.76
N VAL A 102 10.95 -7.00 -4.86
CA VAL A 102 10.35 -8.33 -4.92
C VAL A 102 11.43 -9.36 -5.24
N GLY A 103 11.49 -10.44 -4.47
CA GLY A 103 12.47 -11.50 -4.67
C GLY A 103 12.17 -12.35 -5.91
N ALA A 104 13.16 -12.52 -6.78
CA ALA A 104 13.02 -13.39 -7.94
C ALA A 104 12.72 -14.85 -7.55
N SER A 105 13.32 -15.35 -6.47
CA SER A 105 13.07 -16.70 -5.95
C SER A 105 11.61 -16.91 -5.52
N TYR A 106 10.95 -15.89 -4.97
CA TYR A 106 9.52 -15.92 -4.67
C TYR A 106 8.71 -16.08 -5.96
N ILE A 107 8.96 -15.24 -6.98
CA ILE A 107 8.26 -15.29 -8.26
C ILE A 107 8.44 -16.67 -8.94
N GLU A 108 9.65 -17.22 -8.90
CA GLU A 108 9.94 -18.57 -9.37
C GLU A 108 9.12 -19.63 -8.59
N GLY A 109 9.02 -19.47 -7.28
CA GLY A 109 8.38 -20.40 -6.37
C GLY A 109 6.85 -20.52 -6.50
N ILE A 110 6.16 -19.53 -7.08
CA ILE A 110 4.69 -19.52 -7.17
C ILE A 110 4.17 -20.77 -7.93
N LYS A 111 3.36 -21.60 -7.26
CA LYS A 111 2.83 -22.85 -7.84
C LYS A 111 1.45 -22.71 -8.50
N GLY A 112 0.69 -21.68 -8.14
CA GLY A 112 -0.67 -21.42 -8.65
C GLY A 112 -0.72 -20.35 -9.72
N ASP A 113 -1.85 -19.62 -9.76
CA ASP A 113 -2.01 -18.43 -10.59
C ASP A 113 -1.01 -17.36 -10.17
N ILE A 114 -0.03 -17.10 -11.05
CA ILE A 114 1.03 -16.13 -10.80
C ILE A 114 0.49 -14.71 -10.61
N LYS A 115 -0.56 -14.33 -11.35
CA LYS A 115 -1.13 -12.99 -11.24
C LYS A 115 -1.83 -12.84 -9.91
N TRP A 116 -2.62 -13.83 -9.52
CA TRP A 116 -3.34 -13.78 -8.25
C TRP A 116 -2.38 -13.71 -7.05
N ASP A 117 -1.35 -14.56 -7.03
CA ASP A 117 -0.39 -14.61 -5.91
C ASP A 117 0.47 -13.33 -5.85
N PHE A 118 1.05 -12.94 -6.99
CA PHE A 118 1.87 -11.73 -7.11
C PHE A 118 1.08 -10.46 -6.79
N ASN A 119 -0.15 -10.33 -7.30
CA ASN A 119 -0.97 -9.15 -7.01
C ASN A 119 -1.29 -9.05 -5.51
N GLY A 120 -1.50 -10.18 -4.82
CA GLY A 120 -1.71 -10.18 -3.38
C GLY A 120 -0.54 -9.60 -2.60
N VAL A 121 0.68 -10.05 -2.91
CA VAL A 121 1.90 -9.49 -2.32
C VAL A 121 2.11 -8.03 -2.74
N LEU A 122 1.88 -7.69 -4.01
CA LEU A 122 2.01 -6.32 -4.48
C LEU A 122 1.05 -5.36 -3.77
N TYR A 123 -0.21 -5.76 -3.55
CA TYR A 123 -1.17 -4.95 -2.80
C TYR A 123 -0.71 -4.73 -1.36
N HIS A 124 -0.17 -5.77 -0.72
CA HIS A 124 0.42 -5.66 0.62
C HIS A 124 1.57 -4.64 0.64
N GLU A 125 2.54 -4.74 -0.27
CA GLU A 125 3.67 -3.80 -0.35
C GLU A 125 3.24 -2.37 -0.67
N MET A 126 2.29 -2.21 -1.60
CA MET A 126 1.73 -0.88 -1.93
C MET A 126 1.04 -0.22 -0.74
N VAL A 127 0.51 -0.99 0.21
CA VAL A 127 -0.02 -0.42 1.46
C VAL A 127 1.09 0.20 2.29
N HIS A 128 2.26 -0.43 2.43
CA HIS A 128 3.39 0.16 3.15
C HIS A 128 3.83 1.51 2.57
N VAL A 129 3.73 1.67 1.24
CA VAL A 129 3.99 2.95 0.57
C VAL A 129 3.01 4.03 1.07
N TRP A 130 1.71 3.76 1.09
CA TRP A 130 0.68 4.78 1.32
C TRP A 130 0.18 4.94 2.76
N GLN A 131 0.33 3.90 3.60
CA GLN A 131 -0.19 3.91 4.97
C GLN A 131 0.61 4.84 5.87
N TRP A 132 -0.09 5.64 6.68
CA TRP A 132 0.53 6.37 7.77
C TRP A 132 0.81 5.42 8.94
N ASN A 133 2.04 5.43 9.47
CA ASN A 133 2.44 4.54 10.56
C ASN A 133 2.50 5.25 11.93
N GLY A 134 1.73 6.33 12.10
CA GLY A 134 1.64 7.07 13.35
C GLY A 134 2.98 7.60 13.85
N GLN A 135 3.79 8.20 12.97
CA GLN A 135 5.16 8.64 13.30
C GLN A 135 6.05 7.51 13.85
N ARG A 136 5.87 6.29 13.32
CA ARG A 136 6.56 5.06 13.75
C ARG A 136 6.21 4.57 15.16
N LEU A 137 5.10 5.04 15.73
CA LEU A 137 4.61 4.60 17.04
C LEU A 137 3.59 3.45 16.95
N ALA A 138 3.05 3.18 15.77
CA ALA A 138 2.11 2.09 15.57
C ALA A 138 2.80 0.72 15.78
N PRO A 139 2.12 -0.25 16.42
CA PRO A 139 2.65 -1.61 16.56
C PRO A 139 2.96 -2.24 15.19
N GLY A 140 4.08 -2.96 15.08
CA GLY A 140 4.48 -3.59 13.83
C GLY A 140 3.41 -4.53 13.26
N GLY A 141 2.81 -5.38 14.09
CA GLY A 141 1.75 -6.27 13.60
C GLY A 141 0.42 -5.57 13.28
N LEU A 142 0.20 -4.34 13.74
CA LEU A 142 -0.87 -3.51 13.19
C LEU A 142 -0.52 -3.04 11.77
N ILE A 143 0.72 -2.61 11.53
CA ILE A 143 1.20 -2.15 10.22
C ILE A 143 1.13 -3.27 9.17
N GLU A 144 1.61 -4.46 9.50
CA GLU A 144 1.50 -5.65 8.64
C GLU A 144 0.03 -6.08 8.46
N GLY A 145 -0.74 -6.00 9.54
CA GLY A 145 -2.15 -6.36 9.54
C GLY A 145 -3.03 -5.47 8.67
N ILE A 146 -2.74 -4.17 8.61
CA ILE A 146 -3.43 -3.23 7.71
C ILE A 146 -3.11 -3.58 6.25
N ALA A 147 -1.86 -3.93 5.94
CA ALA A 147 -1.46 -4.37 4.61
C ALA A 147 -2.24 -5.62 4.16
N ASP A 148 -2.34 -6.62 5.03
CA ASP A 148 -3.13 -7.82 4.75
C ASP A 148 -4.65 -7.60 4.82
N TYR A 149 -5.14 -6.61 5.56
CA TYR A 149 -6.54 -6.19 5.50
C TYR A 149 -6.89 -5.67 4.11
N VAL A 150 -6.07 -4.79 3.52
CA VAL A 150 -6.31 -4.34 2.14
C VAL A 150 -6.23 -5.50 1.15
N ARG A 151 -5.24 -6.39 1.30
CA ARG A 151 -5.11 -7.61 0.49
C ARG A 151 -6.37 -8.49 0.59
N LEU A 152 -6.95 -8.62 1.77
CA LEU A 152 -8.23 -9.31 1.99
C LEU A 152 -9.37 -8.62 1.25
N LYS A 153 -9.53 -7.30 1.39
CA LYS A 153 -10.60 -6.54 0.71
C LYS A 153 -10.45 -6.54 -0.81
N ALA A 154 -9.22 -6.67 -1.32
CA ALA A 154 -8.92 -6.82 -2.73
C ALA A 154 -9.12 -8.26 -3.25
N ASN A 155 -9.64 -9.17 -2.42
CA ASN A 155 -9.91 -10.58 -2.75
C ASN A 155 -8.64 -11.40 -3.09
N TYR A 156 -7.52 -11.06 -2.44
CA TYR A 156 -6.23 -11.77 -2.56
C TYR A 156 -5.80 -12.51 -1.29
N ALA A 157 -6.75 -12.83 -0.40
CA ALA A 157 -6.47 -13.62 0.81
C ALA A 157 -6.24 -15.11 0.46
N PRO A 158 -5.05 -15.67 0.73
CA PRO A 158 -4.77 -17.09 0.55
C PRO A 158 -5.68 -17.99 1.39
N SER A 159 -5.97 -19.18 0.86
CA SER A 159 -6.82 -20.17 1.53
C SER A 159 -6.25 -20.72 2.84
N HIS A 160 -4.94 -20.57 3.07
CA HIS A 160 -4.26 -21.03 4.28
C HIS A 160 -4.26 -19.98 5.41
N TRP A 161 -4.80 -18.78 5.17
CA TRP A 161 -4.94 -17.78 6.22
C TRP A 161 -5.83 -18.29 7.36
N VAL A 162 -5.55 -17.80 8.55
CA VAL A 162 -6.31 -18.12 9.76
C VAL A 162 -7.81 -17.84 9.59
N LYS A 163 -8.62 -18.56 10.37
CA LYS A 163 -10.06 -18.31 10.43
C LYS A 163 -10.35 -17.07 11.27
N PRO A 164 -11.48 -16.38 11.04
CA PRO A 164 -11.90 -15.26 11.89
C PRO A 164 -11.94 -15.66 13.37
N GLY A 165 -11.29 -14.86 14.21
CA GLY A 165 -11.23 -15.07 15.66
C GLY A 165 -10.08 -15.97 16.15
N GLU A 166 -9.29 -16.54 15.25
CA GLU A 166 -8.00 -17.17 15.60
C GLU A 166 -6.91 -16.11 15.83
N GLY A 167 -5.83 -16.50 16.52
CA GLY A 167 -4.76 -15.59 16.96
C GLY A 167 -4.81 -15.30 18.46
N LYS A 168 -3.78 -14.60 18.97
CA LYS A 168 -3.63 -14.30 20.40
C LYS A 168 -3.93 -12.85 20.74
N THR A 169 -3.49 -11.92 19.89
CA THR A 169 -3.68 -10.47 20.09
C THR A 169 -4.20 -9.82 18.81
N TRP A 170 -4.89 -8.68 18.96
CA TRP A 170 -5.50 -7.97 17.84
C TRP A 170 -4.48 -7.36 16.87
N ASP A 171 -3.24 -7.17 17.31
CA ASP A 171 -2.11 -6.58 16.58
C ASP A 171 -1.02 -7.62 16.28
N GLN A 172 -1.35 -8.91 16.28
CA GLN A 172 -0.38 -10.00 16.08
C GLN A 172 0.38 -9.89 14.74
N GLY A 173 -0.24 -9.30 13.72
CA GLY A 173 0.31 -9.21 12.37
C GLY A 173 -0.59 -9.86 11.33
N TYR A 174 -0.31 -9.53 10.07
CA TYR A 174 -0.74 -10.28 8.90
C TYR A 174 -2.23 -10.64 8.90
N ASP A 175 -2.56 -11.89 8.58
CA ASP A 175 -3.90 -12.42 8.45
C ASP A 175 -4.73 -12.35 9.74
N VAL A 176 -4.13 -12.59 10.91
CA VAL A 176 -4.81 -12.46 12.22
C VAL A 176 -5.34 -11.04 12.42
N THR A 177 -4.47 -10.03 12.32
CA THR A 177 -4.88 -8.64 12.45
C THR A 177 -5.85 -8.26 11.32
N ALA A 178 -5.62 -8.72 10.09
CA ALA A 178 -6.50 -8.44 8.96
C ALA A 178 -7.94 -8.94 9.19
N LYS A 179 -8.12 -10.16 9.70
CA LYS A 179 -9.44 -10.71 10.05
C LYS A 179 -10.08 -9.95 11.21
N PHE A 180 -9.30 -9.52 12.20
CA PHE A 180 -9.80 -8.68 13.29
C PHE A 180 -10.31 -7.33 12.77
N LEU A 181 -9.54 -6.67 11.90
CA LEU A 181 -9.94 -5.39 11.28
C LEU A 181 -11.18 -5.56 10.40
N ASP A 182 -11.31 -6.66 9.65
CA ASP A 182 -12.49 -6.95 8.84
C ASP A 182 -13.74 -7.18 9.69
N TYR A 183 -13.60 -7.91 10.81
CA TYR A 183 -14.66 -8.03 11.80
C TYR A 183 -15.10 -6.66 12.34
N CYS A 184 -14.14 -5.82 12.76
CA CYS A 184 -14.43 -4.48 13.26
C CYS A 184 -15.10 -3.58 12.20
N ASN A 185 -14.72 -3.73 10.94
CA ASN A 185 -15.37 -3.03 9.84
C ASN A 185 -16.81 -3.51 9.65
N GLY A 186 -17.08 -4.82 9.77
CA GLY A 186 -18.43 -5.38 9.63
C GLY A 186 -19.39 -5.05 10.78
N LEU A 187 -18.87 -4.71 11.96
CA LEU A 187 -19.69 -4.20 13.09
C LEU A 187 -20.23 -2.79 12.87
N ARG A 188 -19.79 -2.11 11.81
CA ARG A 188 -20.11 -0.72 11.55
C ARG A 188 -20.73 -0.68 10.17
N ASP A 189 -21.82 0.06 10.04
CA ASP A 189 -22.37 0.45 8.74
C ASP A 189 -21.42 1.46 8.02
N GLY A 190 -20.13 1.12 7.85
CA GLY A 190 -19.18 1.83 6.98
C GLY A 190 -18.34 2.99 7.56
N SER A 191 -18.25 3.19 8.88
CA SER A 191 -17.37 4.24 9.47
C SER A 191 -16.05 3.69 10.01
N ILE A 192 -14.92 4.36 9.70
CA ILE A 192 -13.53 4.00 10.08
C ILE A 192 -13.30 4.03 11.60
N MET A 193 -12.57 3.03 12.11
CA MET A 193 -12.21 2.70 13.51
C MET A 193 -12.59 3.70 14.63
N HIS A 194 -13.59 3.34 15.43
CA HIS A 194 -13.90 3.94 16.72
C HIS A 194 -13.15 3.13 17.78
N ARG A 195 -12.61 3.85 18.76
CA ARG A 195 -11.79 3.33 19.87
C ARG A 195 -12.37 2.07 20.55
N SER A 196 -13.67 1.84 20.45
CA SER A 196 -14.38 0.71 21.07
C SER A 196 -13.93 -0.68 20.60
N CYS A 197 -13.44 -0.87 19.37
CA CYS A 197 -13.10 -2.22 18.90
C CYS A 197 -11.83 -2.75 19.56
N ILE A 198 -10.78 -1.90 19.66
CA ILE A 198 -9.48 -2.25 20.25
C ILE A 198 -9.59 -2.38 21.78
N THR A 199 -10.44 -1.57 22.44
CA THR A 199 -10.60 -1.63 23.91
C THR A 199 -11.51 -2.75 24.39
N SER A 200 -12.26 -3.42 23.50
CA SER A 200 -13.24 -4.45 23.88
C SER A 200 -12.67 -5.88 23.97
N ARG A 201 -11.43 -6.10 23.53
CA ARG A 201 -10.77 -7.43 23.49
C ARG A 201 -9.27 -7.39 23.81
N ALA A 202 -8.80 -6.37 24.51
CA ALA A 202 -7.46 -6.34 25.11
C ALA A 202 -7.45 -6.98 26.50
#